data_AF-A0A8C5WRP2-F1
#
_entry.id   AF-A0A8C5WRP2-F1
#
_cell.length_a   1.000
_cell.length_b   1.000
_cell.length_c   1.000
_cell.angle_alpha   90.00
_cell.angle_beta   90.00
_cell.angle_gamma   90.00
#
_symmetry.space_group_name_H-M   'P 1'
#
loop_
_entity.id
_entity.type
_entity.pdbx_description
1 polymer ?
#
loop_
_entity_poly.entity_id
_entity_poly.type
_entity_poly.pdbx_seq_one_letter_code
_entity_poly.pdbx_strand_id
1 'polypeptide(L)'
;MGAGPHRSVMYMVYGILTVLGTMGNNYLMVILCHCLVLYTVGLAKQKWLCFIAGLCSLASFKFEPFNSWQNGFVPGTFDLQDILFYGGTGFSIMRCMSFALENCERKEGNYSIFALMKYNFYLPFFFFGPIMTFDQFHAHNSQLQRKDHEMRQIIIHAVVQLTAIVAVDVFFHFFYILTIPSDLKFVNPGLAYSNLVYDWVKAAVMFGVINTIARLDHLDPPQPPKCITMLYVFAET
;
A
#
# COMPACT_ATOMS: atom_id res chain seq x y z
N MET A 1 -22.31 -17.54 -13.35
CA MET A 1 -21.20 -16.99 -14.17
C MET A 1 -20.04 -16.71 -13.25
N GLY A 2 -19.06 -17.62 -13.20
CA GLY A 2 -17.89 -17.45 -12.35
C GLY A 2 -17.07 -16.25 -12.80
N ALA A 3 -16.82 -15.31 -11.89
CA ALA A 3 -15.91 -14.20 -12.13
C ALA A 3 -14.50 -14.77 -12.39
N GLY A 4 -14.14 -14.89 -13.66
CA GLY A 4 -12.95 -15.61 -14.11
C GLY A 4 -11.63 -14.82 -14.00
N PRO A 5 -10.49 -15.46 -14.34
CA PRO A 5 -9.14 -14.89 -14.32
C PRO A 5 -8.98 -13.53 -15.02
N HIS A 6 -9.90 -13.18 -15.92
CA HIS A 6 -9.95 -11.92 -16.65
C HIS A 6 -10.06 -10.67 -15.77
N ARG A 7 -10.78 -10.72 -14.63
CA ARG A 7 -10.93 -9.55 -13.73
C ARG A 7 -9.60 -9.14 -13.09
N SER A 8 -8.86 -10.11 -12.56
CA SER A 8 -7.54 -9.86 -11.97
C SER A 8 -6.53 -9.25 -12.97
N VAL A 9 -6.66 -9.62 -14.25
CA VAL A 9 -5.85 -9.04 -15.34
C VAL A 9 -6.30 -7.60 -15.63
N MET A 10 -7.61 -7.33 -15.64
CA MET A 10 -8.13 -5.97 -15.80
C MET A 10 -7.63 -5.03 -14.70
N TYR A 11 -7.67 -5.46 -13.43
CA TYR A 11 -7.13 -4.66 -12.32
C TYR A 11 -5.63 -4.40 -12.46
N MET A 12 -4.86 -5.40 -12.86
CA MET A 12 -3.43 -5.25 -13.14
C MET A 12 -3.16 -4.24 -14.26
N VAL A 13 -3.86 -4.36 -15.39
CA VAL A 13 -3.71 -3.44 -16.53
C VAL A 13 -4.11 -2.02 -16.14
N TYR A 14 -5.22 -1.86 -15.41
CA TYR A 14 -5.68 -0.58 -14.91
C TYR A 14 -4.65 0.06 -13.95
N GLY A 15 -4.06 -0.73 -13.06
CA GLY A 15 -2.99 -0.26 -12.18
C GLY A 15 -1.75 0.18 -12.93
N ILE A 16 -1.28 -0.60 -13.91
CA ILE A 16 -0.13 -0.25 -14.76
C ILE A 16 -0.40 1.05 -15.53
N LEU A 17 -1.57 1.18 -16.16
CA LEU A 17 -1.94 2.37 -16.92
C LEU A 17 -2.06 3.60 -16.01
N THR A 18 -2.61 3.44 -14.81
CA THR A 18 -2.72 4.53 -13.84
C THR A 18 -1.34 4.99 -13.38
N VAL A 19 -0.45 4.07 -13.03
CA VAL A 19 0.93 4.39 -12.64
C VAL A 19 1.69 5.04 -13.78
N LEU A 20 1.51 4.56 -15.01
CA LEU A 20 2.11 5.16 -16.20
C LEU A 20 1.60 6.59 -16.44
N GLY A 21 0.30 6.82 -16.25
CA GLY A 21 -0.32 8.13 -16.44
C GLY A 21 0.01 9.14 -15.35
N THR A 22 0.20 8.71 -14.10
CA THR A 22 0.47 9.61 -12.96
C THR A 22 1.96 9.84 -12.71
N MET A 23 2.80 8.82 -12.86
CA MET A 23 4.23 8.86 -12.54
C MET A 23 5.17 8.76 -13.74
N GLY A 24 4.62 8.43 -14.91
CA GLY A 24 5.40 8.27 -16.13
C GLY A 24 6.14 6.94 -16.25
N ASN A 25 6.80 6.77 -17.38
CA ASN A 25 7.44 5.52 -17.78
C ASN A 25 8.64 5.15 -16.90
N ASN A 26 9.44 6.13 -16.50
CA ASN A 26 10.66 5.88 -15.74
C ASN A 26 10.37 5.25 -14.37
N TYR A 27 9.35 5.77 -13.68
CA TYR A 27 8.88 5.20 -12.42
C TYR A 27 8.38 3.76 -12.60
N LEU A 28 7.56 3.52 -13.63
CA LEU A 28 7.08 2.17 -13.92
C LEU A 28 8.23 1.19 -14.15
N MET A 29 9.30 1.61 -14.85
CA MET A 29 10.48 0.77 -15.08
C MET A 29 11.22 0.44 -13.78
N VAL A 30 11.33 1.37 -12.84
CA VAL A 30 11.92 1.11 -11.51
C VAL A 30 11.10 0.04 -10.77
N ILE A 31 9.77 0.16 -10.75
CA ILE A 31 8.89 -0.81 -10.09
C ILE A 31 9.00 -2.20 -10.75
N LEU A 32 8.99 -2.27 -12.08
CA LEU A 32 9.14 -3.52 -12.81
C LEU A 32 10.51 -4.17 -12.57
N CYS A 33 11.57 -3.37 -12.46
CA CYS A 33 12.91 -3.84 -12.12
C CYS A 33 12.92 -4.50 -10.74
N HIS A 34 12.35 -3.86 -9.71
CA HIS A 34 12.24 -4.47 -8.38
C HIS A 34 11.41 -5.75 -8.39
N CYS A 35 10.31 -5.78 -9.15
CA CYS A 35 9.51 -7.00 -9.32
C CYS A 35 10.36 -8.14 -9.90
N LEU A 36 11.15 -7.87 -10.93
CA LEU A 36 11.99 -8.87 -11.60
C LEU A 36 13.13 -9.35 -10.70
N VAL A 37 13.82 -8.44 -10.01
CA VAL A 37 14.90 -8.78 -9.08
C VAL A 37 14.38 -9.65 -7.92
N LEU A 38 13.30 -9.23 -7.26
CA LEU A 38 12.76 -10.00 -6.13
C LEU A 38 12.10 -11.30 -6.57
N TYR A 39 11.50 -11.34 -7.76
CA TYR A 39 11.01 -12.59 -8.34
C TYR A 39 12.15 -13.59 -8.57
N THR A 40 13.25 -13.16 -9.20
CA THR A 40 14.40 -14.05 -9.47
C THR A 40 15.05 -14.55 -8.18
N VAL A 41 15.18 -13.69 -7.16
CA VAL A 41 15.63 -14.10 -5.82
C VAL A 41 14.66 -15.11 -5.19
N GLY A 42 13.35 -14.90 -5.33
CA GLY A 42 12.32 -15.83 -4.86
C GLY A 42 12.35 -17.20 -5.54
N LEU A 43 12.93 -17.33 -6.74
CA LEU A 43 13.15 -18.62 -7.40
C LEU A 43 14.27 -19.44 -6.74
N ALA A 44 15.20 -18.81 -6.04
CA ALA A 44 16.28 -19.49 -5.32
C ALA A 44 15.80 -20.27 -4.09
N LYS A 45 14.54 -20.07 -3.66
CA LYS A 45 13.90 -20.73 -2.50
C LYS A 45 14.65 -20.52 -1.17
N GLN A 46 15.48 -19.48 -1.06
CA GLN A 46 16.21 -19.14 0.16
C GLN A 46 15.60 -17.91 0.83
N LYS A 47 15.00 -18.10 2.02
CA LYS A 47 14.33 -17.03 2.77
C LYS A 47 15.27 -15.87 3.10
N TRP A 48 16.51 -16.17 3.54
CA TRP A 48 17.50 -15.15 3.87
C TRP A 48 17.86 -14.25 2.68
N LEU A 49 17.96 -14.80 1.47
CA LEU A 49 18.21 -14.01 0.27
C LEU A 49 17.02 -13.06 -0.03
N CYS A 50 15.79 -13.51 0.17
CA CYS A 50 14.61 -12.66 0.01
C CYS A 50 14.61 -11.49 1.00
N PHE A 51 14.97 -11.74 2.27
CA PHE A 51 15.11 -10.68 3.28
C PHE A 51 16.22 -9.70 2.93
N ILE A 52 17.42 -10.18 2.61
CA ILE A 52 18.56 -9.33 2.25
C ILE A 52 18.23 -8.50 1.00
N ALA A 53 17.72 -9.12 -0.06
CA ALA A 53 17.38 -8.41 -1.30
C ALA A 53 16.27 -7.37 -1.10
N GLY A 54 15.25 -7.69 -0.30
CA GLY A 54 14.17 -6.76 0.05
C GLY A 54 14.67 -5.57 0.86
N LEU A 55 15.45 -5.83 1.92
CA LEU A 55 16.04 -4.78 2.75
C LEU A 55 17.04 -3.91 1.99
N CYS A 56 17.89 -4.50 1.15
CA CYS A 56 18.79 -3.76 0.27
C CYS A 56 18.01 -2.89 -0.72
N SER A 57 16.93 -3.42 -1.29
CA SER A 57 16.04 -2.64 -2.18
C SER A 57 15.43 -1.44 -1.45
N LEU A 58 14.90 -1.64 -0.23
CA LEU A 58 14.36 -0.54 0.59
C LEU A 58 15.45 0.47 0.98
N ALA A 59 16.65 -0.01 1.34
CA ALA A 59 17.77 0.84 1.71
C ALA A 59 18.24 1.71 0.53
N SER A 60 18.17 1.20 -0.71
CA SER A 60 18.62 1.95 -1.89
C SER A 60 17.93 3.31 -2.07
N PHE A 61 16.70 3.49 -1.56
CA PHE A 61 15.97 4.77 -1.60
C PHE A 61 16.47 5.83 -0.61
N LYS A 62 17.29 5.45 0.36
CA LYS A 62 17.84 6.37 1.37
C LYS A 62 19.36 6.50 1.29
N PHE A 63 20.03 5.59 0.59
CA PHE A 63 21.48 5.64 0.38
C PHE A 63 21.83 6.37 -0.92
N GLU A 64 22.70 7.39 -0.81
CA GLU A 64 23.38 7.97 -1.97
C GLU A 64 24.47 7.01 -2.48
N PRO A 65 24.70 6.90 -3.82
CA PRO A 65 24.16 7.72 -4.90
C PRO A 65 22.82 7.25 -5.49
N PHE A 66 22.25 6.15 -4.98
CA PHE A 66 21.07 5.52 -5.57
C PHE A 66 19.83 6.40 -5.45
N ASN A 67 19.65 7.09 -4.33
CA ASN A 67 18.54 8.03 -4.13
C ASN A 67 18.56 9.19 -5.15
N SER A 68 19.70 9.89 -5.33
CA SER A 68 19.80 10.95 -6.34
C SER A 68 19.63 10.44 -7.78
N TRP A 69 20.13 9.24 -8.07
CA TRP A 69 19.97 8.62 -9.39
C TRP A 69 18.51 8.26 -9.69
N GLN A 70 17.80 7.66 -8.73
CA GLN A 70 16.39 7.30 -8.85
C GLN A 70 15.49 8.54 -8.95
N ASN A 71 15.74 9.56 -8.14
CA ASN A 71 15.02 10.84 -8.21
C ASN A 71 15.29 11.57 -9.54
N GLY A 72 16.51 11.46 -10.07
CA GLY A 72 16.87 12.04 -11.37
C GLY A 72 16.07 11.47 -12.56
N PHE A 73 15.56 10.24 -12.44
CA PHE A 73 14.72 9.64 -13.49
C PHE A 73 13.24 10.05 -13.41
N VAL A 74 12.78 10.54 -12.27
CA VAL A 74 11.38 10.87 -12.01
C VAL A 74 11.30 12.36 -11.70
N PRO A 75 11.45 13.25 -12.71
CA PRO A 75 11.45 14.69 -12.46
C PRO A 75 10.12 15.09 -11.84
N GLY A 76 10.17 15.79 -10.71
CA GLY A 76 9.00 16.29 -9.99
C GLY A 76 8.20 17.24 -10.88
N THR A 77 7.04 16.79 -11.34
CA THR A 77 6.07 17.57 -12.12
C THR A 77 4.97 18.16 -11.25
N PHE A 78 4.76 17.64 -10.03
CA PHE A 78 3.80 18.14 -9.05
C PHE A 78 4.25 17.85 -7.61
N ASP A 79 3.78 18.66 -6.65
CA ASP A 79 4.27 18.69 -5.25
C ASP A 79 4.12 17.36 -4.48
N LEU A 80 3.20 16.48 -4.89
CA LEU A 80 2.92 15.21 -4.21
C LEU A 80 3.68 14.01 -4.81
N GLN A 81 4.45 14.25 -5.88
CA GLN A 81 5.12 13.20 -6.63
C GLN A 81 6.14 12.43 -5.79
N ASP A 82 6.92 13.13 -4.97
CA ASP A 82 7.93 12.51 -4.10
C ASP A 82 7.27 11.59 -3.06
N ILE A 83 6.16 12.01 -2.46
CA ILE A 83 5.44 11.23 -1.45
C ILE A 83 4.91 9.93 -2.07
N LEU A 84 4.30 10.04 -3.25
CA LEU A 84 3.81 8.88 -3.98
C LEU A 84 4.95 7.99 -4.51
N PHE A 85 6.09 8.57 -4.87
CA PHE A 85 7.29 7.85 -5.29
C PHE A 85 7.80 6.96 -4.14
N TYR A 86 8.04 7.55 -2.97
CA TYR A 86 8.53 6.81 -1.80
C TYR A 86 7.49 5.80 -1.28
N GLY A 87 6.21 6.22 -1.17
CA GLY A 87 5.12 5.37 -0.71
C GLY A 87 4.88 4.18 -1.65
N GLY A 88 4.66 4.46 -2.94
CA GLY A 88 4.37 3.44 -3.93
C GLY A 88 5.51 2.45 -4.14
N THR A 89 6.76 2.94 -4.16
CA THR A 89 7.92 2.04 -4.33
C THR A 89 8.21 1.23 -3.08
N GLY A 90 8.14 1.84 -1.90
CA GLY A 90 8.32 1.14 -0.62
C GLY A 90 7.29 0.02 -0.43
N PHE A 91 6.00 0.32 -0.64
CA PHE A 91 4.93 -0.70 -0.56
C PHE A 91 5.01 -1.73 -1.67
N SER A 92 5.47 -1.35 -2.86
CA SER A 92 5.74 -2.32 -3.93
C SER A 92 6.83 -3.32 -3.53
N ILE A 93 7.95 -2.86 -2.98
CA ILE A 93 9.05 -3.73 -2.56
C ILE A 93 8.62 -4.67 -1.44
N MET A 94 7.87 -4.16 -0.44
CA MET A 94 7.35 -5.01 0.64
C MET A 94 6.41 -6.10 0.10
N ARG A 95 5.57 -5.80 -0.89
CA ARG A 95 4.73 -6.80 -1.57
C ARG A 95 5.56 -7.80 -2.38
N CYS A 96 6.54 -7.34 -3.15
CA CYS A 96 7.46 -8.22 -3.87
C CYS A 96 8.26 -9.14 -2.93
N MET A 97 8.67 -8.63 -1.77
CA MET A 97 9.35 -9.39 -0.74
C MET A 97 8.44 -10.42 -0.07
N SER A 98 7.20 -10.05 0.26
CA SER A 98 6.16 -11.00 0.71
C SER A 98 6.06 -12.13 -0.32
N PHE A 99 5.74 -11.82 -1.58
CA PHE A 99 5.59 -12.81 -2.64
C PHE A 99 6.80 -13.75 -2.75
N ALA A 100 8.02 -13.21 -2.67
CA ALA A 100 9.25 -14.01 -2.75
C ALA A 100 9.36 -14.99 -1.56
N LEU A 101 9.01 -14.56 -0.35
CA LEU A 101 8.98 -15.41 0.86
C LEU A 101 7.91 -16.50 0.75
N GLU A 102 6.69 -16.19 0.34
CA GLU A 102 5.65 -17.22 0.17
C GLU A 102 5.98 -18.16 -1.01
N ASN A 103 6.64 -17.66 -2.06
CA ASN A 103 7.16 -18.52 -3.11
C ASN A 103 8.26 -19.45 -2.58
N CYS A 104 9.10 -19.03 -1.62
CA CYS A 104 10.09 -19.91 -0.96
C CYS A 104 9.44 -21.03 -0.14
N GLU A 105 8.32 -20.75 0.53
CA GLU A 105 7.62 -21.74 1.37
C GLU A 105 6.79 -22.75 0.57
N ARG A 106 6.45 -22.42 -0.67
CA ARG A 106 5.69 -23.32 -1.54
C ARG A 106 6.49 -24.57 -1.88
N LYS A 107 5.96 -25.73 -1.47
CA LYS A 107 6.55 -27.07 -1.68
C LYS A 107 6.58 -27.51 -3.14
N GLU A 108 5.55 -27.16 -3.92
CA GLU A 108 5.41 -27.59 -5.31
C GLU A 108 5.39 -26.41 -6.27
N GLY A 109 6.39 -26.36 -7.16
CA GLY A 109 6.49 -25.35 -8.22
C GLY A 109 6.76 -23.93 -7.71
N ASN A 110 6.57 -22.98 -8.61
CA ASN A 110 6.72 -21.54 -8.37
C ASN A 110 5.46 -20.82 -8.84
N TYR A 111 5.09 -19.73 -8.16
CA TYR A 111 4.11 -18.79 -8.69
C TYR A 111 4.68 -18.10 -9.92
N SER A 112 3.83 -17.75 -10.88
CA SER A 112 4.26 -17.04 -12.09
C SER A 112 4.53 -15.56 -11.79
N ILE A 113 5.43 -14.94 -12.56
CA ILE A 113 5.66 -13.49 -12.52
C ILE A 113 4.36 -12.69 -12.73
N PHE A 114 3.42 -13.21 -13.53
CA PHE A 114 2.10 -12.60 -13.71
C PHE A 114 1.27 -12.55 -12.43
N ALA A 115 1.43 -13.52 -11.52
CA ALA A 115 0.78 -13.47 -10.21
C ALA A 115 1.36 -12.35 -9.34
N LEU A 116 2.68 -12.16 -9.39
CA LEU A 116 3.35 -11.02 -8.74
C LEU A 116 2.86 -9.69 -9.31
N MET A 117 2.75 -9.56 -10.64
CA MET A 117 2.27 -8.32 -11.25
C MET A 117 0.83 -7.98 -10.85
N LYS A 118 -0.07 -8.97 -10.79
CA LYS A 118 -1.46 -8.74 -10.33
C LYS A 118 -1.53 -8.26 -8.88
N TYR A 119 -0.68 -8.83 -8.03
CA TYR A 119 -0.59 -8.46 -6.62
C TYR A 119 0.04 -7.07 -6.42
N ASN A 120 1.11 -6.77 -7.14
CA ASN A 120 1.83 -5.51 -7.01
C ASN A 120 1.08 -4.34 -7.68
N PHE A 121 0.44 -4.53 -8.83
CA PHE A 121 -0.30 -3.48 -9.54
C PHE A 121 -1.79 -3.42 -9.18
N TYR A 122 -2.19 -3.97 -8.03
CA TYR A 122 -3.52 -3.71 -7.50
C TYR A 122 -3.61 -2.27 -6.97
N LEU A 123 -4.28 -1.39 -7.73
CA LEU A 123 -4.25 0.06 -7.53
C LEU A 123 -4.65 0.52 -6.12
N PRO A 124 -5.73 -0.01 -5.50
CA PRO A 124 -6.12 0.44 -4.15
C PRO A 124 -5.01 0.26 -3.11
N PHE A 125 -4.15 -0.76 -3.28
CA PHE A 125 -3.01 -1.01 -2.38
C PHE A 125 -1.68 -0.45 -2.88
N PHE A 126 -1.67 0.24 -4.02
CA PHE A 126 -0.41 0.59 -4.68
C PHE A 126 0.37 1.69 -3.95
N PHE A 127 -0.23 2.87 -3.75
CA PHE A 127 0.48 4.05 -3.24
C PHE A 127 0.50 4.15 -1.71
N PHE A 128 -0.64 3.91 -1.06
CA PHE A 128 -0.80 4.10 0.39
C PHE A 128 -1.75 3.09 1.04
N GLY A 129 -2.05 1.98 0.37
CA GLY A 129 -2.94 0.99 0.95
C GLY A 129 -2.23 0.04 1.91
N PRO A 130 -3.01 -0.73 2.68
CA PRO A 130 -2.46 -1.73 3.56
C PRO A 130 -1.64 -2.77 2.78
N ILE A 131 -0.57 -3.24 3.42
CA ILE A 131 0.20 -4.39 2.92
C ILE A 131 -0.56 -5.65 3.35
N MET A 132 -1.28 -6.23 2.40
CA MET A 132 -1.88 -7.56 2.54
C MET A 132 -0.89 -8.58 2.01
N THR A 133 -0.69 -9.71 2.69
CA THR A 133 0.23 -10.78 2.25
C THR A 133 -0.28 -11.49 0.99
N PHE A 134 0.63 -12.10 0.22
CA PHE A 134 0.26 -12.70 -1.07
C PHE A 134 -0.66 -13.90 -0.93
N ASP A 135 -0.52 -14.71 0.12
CA ASP A 135 -1.37 -15.87 0.40
C ASP A 135 -2.83 -15.47 0.54
N GLN A 136 -3.10 -14.41 1.31
CA GLN A 136 -4.43 -13.81 1.46
C GLN A 136 -4.92 -13.27 0.12
N PHE A 137 -4.08 -12.54 -0.63
CA PHE A 137 -4.46 -12.04 -1.96
C PHE A 137 -4.80 -13.16 -2.94
N HIS A 138 -4.02 -14.23 -2.93
CA HIS A 138 -4.20 -15.36 -3.83
C HIS A 138 -5.43 -16.19 -3.49
N ALA A 139 -5.70 -16.43 -2.20
CA ALA A 139 -6.85 -17.18 -1.72
C ALA A 139 -8.19 -16.50 -2.09
N HIS A 140 -8.33 -15.21 -1.84
CA HIS A 140 -9.58 -14.48 -2.08
C HIS A 140 -9.92 -14.33 -3.56
N ASN A 141 -8.91 -14.21 -4.44
CA ASN A 141 -9.13 -14.18 -5.88
C ASN A 141 -9.70 -15.52 -6.43
N SER A 142 -9.69 -16.60 -5.64
CA SER A 142 -10.24 -17.91 -6.02
C SER A 142 -11.67 -18.16 -5.54
N GLN A 143 -12.16 -17.44 -4.52
CA GLN A 143 -13.47 -17.65 -3.90
C GLN A 143 -14.39 -16.45 -4.17
N LEU A 144 -15.21 -16.54 -5.21
CA LEU A 144 -15.93 -15.38 -5.78
C LEU A 144 -17.45 -15.50 -5.69
N GLN A 145 -18.00 -15.87 -4.53
CA GLN A 145 -19.44 -15.90 -4.33
C GLN A 145 -19.84 -14.94 -3.20
N ARG A 146 -20.40 -13.77 -3.59
CA ARG A 146 -20.88 -12.72 -2.68
C ARG A 146 -22.36 -12.91 -2.37
N LYS A 147 -22.78 -12.72 -1.12
CA LYS A 147 -24.20 -12.66 -0.73
C LYS A 147 -24.73 -11.23 -0.76
N ASP A 148 -26.00 -11.04 -1.08
CA ASP A 148 -26.62 -9.69 -1.19
C ASP A 148 -26.54 -8.88 0.13
N HIS A 149 -26.54 -9.56 1.27
CA HIS A 149 -26.38 -8.91 2.58
C HIS A 149 -25.02 -8.20 2.74
N GLU A 150 -23.97 -8.75 2.14
CA GLU A 150 -22.61 -8.18 2.21
C GLU A 150 -22.54 -6.86 1.45
N MET A 151 -23.31 -6.71 0.38
CA MET A 151 -23.36 -5.45 -0.38
C MET A 151 -23.96 -4.30 0.40
N ARG A 152 -25.06 -4.54 1.10
CA ARG A 152 -25.65 -3.51 1.95
C ARG A 152 -24.66 -3.05 3.02
N GLN A 153 -23.92 -4.00 3.60
CA GLN A 153 -22.92 -3.68 4.60
C GLN A 153 -21.76 -2.86 4.02
N ILE A 154 -21.26 -3.21 2.83
CA ILE A 154 -20.22 -2.43 2.11
C ILE A 154 -20.70 -1.00 1.83
N ILE A 155 -21.94 -0.83 1.39
CA ILE A 155 -22.51 0.50 1.12
C ILE A 155 -22.60 1.34 2.40
N ILE A 156 -23.07 0.75 3.50
CA ILE A 156 -23.11 1.45 4.81
C ILE A 156 -21.70 1.87 5.22
N HIS A 157 -20.71 0.97 5.10
CA HIS A 157 -19.32 1.32 5.37
C HIS A 157 -18.82 2.45 4.46
N ALA A 158 -19.15 2.44 3.17
CA ALA A 158 -18.77 3.49 2.23
C ALA A 158 -19.35 4.86 2.64
N VAL A 159 -20.62 4.91 3.04
CA VAL A 159 -21.28 6.15 3.49
C VAL A 159 -20.64 6.66 4.79
N VAL A 160 -20.35 5.76 5.74
CA VAL A 160 -19.67 6.12 6.99
C VAL A 160 -18.27 6.67 6.71
N GLN A 161 -17.51 6.04 5.83
CA GLN A 161 -16.16 6.52 5.47
C GLN A 161 -16.23 7.87 4.73
N LEU A 162 -17.17 8.04 3.81
CA LEU A 162 -17.38 9.33 3.14
C LEU A 162 -17.73 10.44 4.13
N THR A 163 -18.62 10.14 5.09
CA THR A 163 -19.00 11.08 6.15
C THR A 163 -17.78 11.41 7.02
N ALA A 164 -16.94 10.42 7.35
CA ALA A 164 -15.72 10.62 8.10
C ALA A 164 -14.71 11.50 7.35
N ILE A 165 -14.53 11.31 6.04
CA ILE A 165 -13.68 12.17 5.19
C ILE A 165 -14.13 13.62 5.30
N VAL A 166 -15.42 13.88 5.06
CA VAL A 166 -15.98 15.24 5.10
C VAL A 166 -15.82 15.85 6.50
N ALA A 167 -16.13 15.09 7.55
CA ALA A 167 -15.99 15.56 8.93
C ALA A 167 -14.54 15.91 9.28
N VAL A 168 -13.58 15.09 8.84
CA VAL A 168 -12.16 15.28 9.05
C VAL A 168 -11.62 16.47 8.25
N ASP A 169 -12.05 16.62 6.99
CA ASP A 169 -11.70 17.76 6.14
C ASP A 169 -12.19 19.09 6.74
N VAL A 170 -13.45 19.12 7.19
CA VAL A 170 -14.03 20.26 7.92
C VAL A 170 -13.24 20.55 9.20
N PHE A 171 -12.99 19.53 10.03
CA PHE A 171 -12.22 19.68 11.25
C PHE A 171 -10.82 20.25 10.97
N PHE A 172 -10.13 19.76 9.95
CA PHE A 172 -8.80 20.26 9.58
C PHE A 172 -8.81 21.68 9.04
N HIS A 173 -9.84 22.06 8.27
CA HIS A 173 -9.99 23.41 7.76
C HIS A 173 -10.11 24.44 8.90
N PHE A 174 -10.91 24.12 9.93
CA PHE A 174 -11.19 25.06 11.02
C PHE A 174 -10.15 25.07 12.14
N PHE A 175 -9.48 23.94 12.40
CA PHE A 175 -8.51 23.87 13.50
C PHE A 175 -7.12 24.42 13.16
N TYR A 176 -6.86 24.75 11.88
CA TYR A 176 -5.58 25.33 11.42
C TYR A 176 -4.34 24.60 11.96
N ILE A 177 -4.44 23.29 12.22
CA ILE A 177 -3.34 22.48 12.77
C ILE A 177 -2.11 22.55 11.84
N LEU A 178 -2.35 22.70 10.53
CA LEU A 178 -1.32 22.87 9.51
C LEU A 178 -0.56 24.20 9.56
N THR A 179 -1.07 25.24 10.25
CA THR A 179 -0.37 26.53 10.37
C THR A 179 0.48 26.63 11.63
N ILE A 180 0.46 25.61 12.49
CA ILE A 180 1.29 25.62 13.70
C ILE A 180 2.75 25.41 13.28
N PRO A 181 3.66 26.35 13.59
CA PRO A 181 5.04 26.28 13.12
C PRO A 181 5.69 25.00 13.61
N SER A 182 6.21 24.21 12.67
CA SER A 182 6.95 22.96 12.90
C SER A 182 8.36 23.19 13.46
N ASP A 183 8.62 24.36 14.04
CA ASP A 183 9.94 24.76 14.51
C ASP A 183 10.27 23.96 15.78
N LEU A 184 11.05 22.89 15.59
CA LEU A 184 11.38 21.84 16.58
C LEU A 184 11.97 22.38 17.90
N LYS A 185 12.41 23.64 17.92
CA LYS A 185 13.05 24.28 19.07
C LYS A 185 12.11 24.52 20.26
N PHE A 186 10.79 24.59 20.03
CA PHE A 186 9.79 24.82 21.08
C PHE A 186 8.54 23.95 20.90
N VAL A 187 8.70 22.68 20.54
CA VAL A 187 7.57 21.76 20.45
C VAL A 187 7.07 21.44 21.85
N ASN A 188 5.97 22.10 22.23
CA ASN A 188 5.22 21.73 23.42
C ASN A 188 4.74 20.27 23.29
N PRO A 189 4.78 19.46 24.36
CA PRO A 189 4.34 18.06 24.33
C PRO A 189 2.91 17.89 23.78
N GLY A 190 2.01 18.85 24.06
CA GLY A 190 0.65 18.86 23.53
C GLY A 190 0.57 19.03 22.01
N LEU A 191 1.51 19.76 21.41
CA LEU A 191 1.58 19.92 19.96
C LEU A 191 2.07 18.64 19.28
N ALA A 192 3.12 18.01 19.82
CA ALA A 192 3.60 16.72 19.34
C ALA A 192 2.50 15.65 19.40
N TYR A 193 1.76 15.59 20.52
CA TYR A 193 0.64 14.68 20.68
C TYR A 193 -0.48 14.95 19.67
N SER A 194 -0.82 16.21 19.44
CA SER A 194 -1.87 16.59 18.48
C SER A 194 -1.50 16.21 17.05
N ASN A 195 -0.23 16.39 16.65
CA ASN A 195 0.28 15.96 15.34
C ASN A 195 0.24 14.43 15.17
N LEU A 196 0.55 13.67 16.22
CA LEU A 196 0.45 12.21 16.23
C LEU A 196 -0.98 11.71 16.02
N VAL A 197 -1.94 12.31 16.75
CA VAL A 197 -3.37 11.99 16.58
C VAL A 197 -3.84 12.38 15.18
N TYR A 198 -3.39 13.53 14.69
CA TYR A 198 -3.68 14.02 13.35
C TYR A 198 -3.23 13.05 12.24
N ASP A 199 -1.98 12.60 12.30
CA ASP A 199 -1.44 11.64 11.34
C ASP A 199 -2.16 10.29 11.42
N TRP A 200 -2.52 9.85 12.63
CA TRP A 200 -3.33 8.66 12.81
C TRP A 200 -4.72 8.78 12.18
N VAL A 201 -5.44 9.91 12.38
CA VAL A 201 -6.76 10.14 11.79
C VAL A 201 -6.69 10.09 10.27
N LYS A 202 -5.69 10.76 9.67
CA LYS A 202 -5.47 10.70 8.21
C LYS A 202 -5.28 9.27 7.72
N ALA A 203 -4.39 8.52 8.37
CA ALA A 203 -4.14 7.13 8.00
C ALA A 203 -5.40 6.27 8.16
N ALA A 204 -6.15 6.41 9.25
CA ALA A 204 -7.38 5.66 9.49
C ALA A 204 -8.44 5.92 8.41
N VAL A 205 -8.62 7.18 7.99
CA VAL A 205 -9.55 7.55 6.92
C VAL A 205 -9.09 6.98 5.57
N MET A 206 -7.81 7.12 5.22
CA MET A 206 -7.27 6.56 3.96
C MET A 206 -7.42 5.05 3.91
N PHE A 207 -7.11 4.34 5.00
CA PHE A 207 -7.34 2.90 5.13
C PHE A 207 -8.83 2.56 4.99
N GLY A 208 -9.72 3.35 5.59
CA GLY A 208 -11.16 3.14 5.47
C GLY A 208 -11.67 3.18 4.03
N VAL A 209 -11.22 4.15 3.24
CA VAL A 209 -11.58 4.28 1.81
C VAL A 209 -11.04 3.09 1.02
N ILE A 210 -9.75 2.81 1.16
CA ILE A 210 -9.07 1.74 0.43
C ILE A 210 -9.68 0.38 0.77
N ASN A 211 -10.01 0.16 2.04
CA ASN A 211 -10.63 -1.09 2.49
C ASN A 211 -12.03 -1.26 1.93
N THR A 212 -12.79 -0.17 1.80
CA THR A 212 -14.13 -0.21 1.21
C THR A 212 -14.06 -0.58 -0.28
N ILE A 213 -13.11 -0.01 -1.01
CA ILE A 213 -12.87 -0.34 -2.43
C ILE A 213 -12.42 -1.81 -2.56
N ALA A 214 -11.50 -2.26 -1.71
CA ALA A 214 -11.05 -3.66 -1.71
C ALA A 214 -12.19 -4.65 -1.46
N ARG A 215 -13.07 -4.36 -0.51
CA ARG A 215 -14.27 -5.17 -0.25
C ARG A 215 -15.24 -5.18 -1.42
N LEU A 216 -15.36 -4.06 -2.16
CA LEU A 216 -16.13 -4.01 -3.39
C LEU A 216 -15.58 -4.97 -4.45
N ASP A 217 -14.24 -5.09 -4.52
CA ASP A 217 -13.49 -5.98 -5.41
C ASP A 217 -13.37 -7.43 -4.90
N HIS A 218 -14.11 -7.79 -3.84
CA HIS A 218 -14.12 -9.13 -3.21
C HIS A 218 -12.81 -9.50 -2.51
N LEU A 219 -12.02 -8.52 -2.09
CA LEU A 219 -10.88 -8.72 -1.20
C LEU A 219 -11.26 -8.32 0.22
N ASP A 220 -10.86 -9.13 1.19
CA ASP A 220 -10.95 -8.77 2.60
C ASP A 220 -9.63 -8.14 3.05
N PRO A 221 -9.55 -6.80 3.09
CA PRO A 221 -8.33 -6.10 3.49
C PRO A 221 -8.06 -6.29 4.99
N PRO A 222 -6.79 -6.14 5.42
CA PRO A 222 -6.45 -6.18 6.83
C PRO A 222 -7.13 -5.04 7.61
N GLN A 223 -7.23 -5.23 8.91
CA GLN A 223 -7.89 -4.28 9.81
C GLN A 223 -7.18 -2.92 9.80
N PRO A 224 -7.92 -1.81 9.96
CA PRO A 224 -7.33 -0.49 10.07
C PRO A 224 -6.41 -0.38 11.30
N PRO A 225 -5.44 0.56 11.30
CA PRO A 225 -4.54 0.73 12.42
C PRO A 225 -5.30 1.05 13.72
N LYS A 226 -4.94 0.35 14.81
CA LYS A 226 -5.47 0.65 16.15
C LYS A 226 -5.12 2.08 16.56
N CYS A 227 -5.95 2.71 17.39
CA CYS A 227 -5.71 4.08 17.85
C CYS A 227 -4.43 4.19 18.67
N ILE A 228 -3.56 5.15 18.33
CA ILE A 228 -2.25 5.32 18.97
C ILE A 228 -2.35 5.67 20.46
N THR A 229 -3.49 6.19 20.91
CA THR A 229 -3.76 6.51 22.32
C THR A 229 -4.10 5.27 23.15
N MET A 230 -4.43 4.15 22.50
CA MET A 230 -4.69 2.87 23.14
C MET A 230 -3.41 2.06 23.31
N LEU A 231 -2.38 2.67 23.93
CA LEU A 231 -1.05 2.06 24.05
C LEU A 231 -1.06 0.71 24.78
N TYR A 232 -2.00 0.52 25.72
CA TYR A 232 -2.16 -0.71 26.48
C TYR A 232 -2.54 -1.93 25.60
N VAL A 233 -3.08 -1.70 24.41
CA VAL A 233 -3.48 -2.75 23.47
C VAL A 233 -2.29 -3.27 22.64
N PHE A 234 -1.15 -2.58 22.63
CA PHE A 234 0.08 -3.10 21.99
C PHE A 234 0.74 -4.21 22.80
N ALA A 235 0.33 -4.43 24.06
CA ALA A 235 0.79 -5.55 24.87
C ALA A 235 -0.01 -6.85 24.64
N GLU A 236 -1.14 -6.79 23.92
CA GLU A 236 -2.05 -7.93 23.67
C GLU A 236 -1.85 -8.58 22.29
N THR A 237 -0.74 -8.31 21.60
CA THR A 237 -0.36 -8.95 20.33
C THR A 237 0.90 -9.78 20.49
#